data_AF-A0A3B4E9A2-F1
#
_entry.id   AF-A0A3B4E9A2-F1
#
_cell.length_a   1.000
_cell.length_b   1.000
_cell.length_c   1.000
_cell.angle_alpha   90.00
_cell.angle_beta   90.00
_cell.angle_gamma   90.00
#
_symmetry.space_group_name_H-M   'P 1'
#
loop_
_entity.id
_entity.type
_entity.pdbx_description
1 polymer ?
#
loop_
_entity_poly.entity_id
_entity_poly.type
_entity_poly.pdbx_seq_one_letter_code
_entity_poly.pdbx_strand_id
1 'polypeptide(L)'
;MSYSLITFMAHRKLSQSPFSLISVFLLLSLSFFSCPCLSGPARAPLLAGQPFLVLWGVPNKDCLGRPDPAGFGMEWEGRVAVFYEDSLGLYPYFSADGQPANGGLPQHTSLDLHLQKVEGDLTATLPQAGAPGLGVLWWNEWAPQWSRNKGKQGRYLEESRALLRGFFPDWSAEEVEKWAQVDFEAAAQSILMETLRELKRLRPQRLWGVAPYPSCYNSDPAQMQLANYTGRCPAAEMALNDEMMWLWKRSSALYPILSLENLPDGTKGTWLYTSNQIREALRVAALAGSTSDLPVFPLVKSVYTSSSTFLPEADLVNTVGESAAMGAAGVIIWEKSIATKTQKSCSELSSYVREVLGPYVVNVTTAARLCGVSLCQGRGRCVRKKPEDPVYLHLPSAHFLLLSNGAEGIRATGELPPAYLDIWKRDFRCQWFEALEGRGSL
;
A
#
# COMPACT_ATOMS: atom_id res chain seq x y z
N MET A 1 -35.52 46.62 44.58
CA MET A 1 -36.26 45.93 45.66
C MET A 1 -36.73 44.62 45.06
N SER A 2 -35.93 43.55 45.15
CA SER A 2 -36.04 42.47 46.16
C SER A 2 -37.46 41.87 46.16
N TYR A 3 -37.68 40.56 45.94
CA TYR A 3 -37.12 39.46 46.72
C TYR A 3 -37.17 38.12 45.97
N SER A 4 -36.17 37.28 46.24
CA SER A 4 -36.17 35.82 46.09
C SER A 4 -37.18 35.15 47.03
N LEU A 5 -37.65 33.94 46.67
CA LEU A 5 -38.06 32.94 47.64
C LEU A 5 -37.71 31.53 47.16
N ILE A 6 -36.80 30.93 47.91
CA ILE A 6 -36.48 29.51 47.96
C ILE A 6 -37.49 28.87 48.93
N THR A 7 -38.04 27.71 48.57
CA THR A 7 -38.71 26.81 49.54
C THR A 7 -38.18 25.39 49.38
N PHE A 8 -37.83 24.81 50.52
CA PHE A 8 -37.20 23.51 50.76
C PHE A 8 -38.23 22.48 51.24
N MET A 9 -37.86 21.18 51.16
CA MET A 9 -38.44 19.99 51.82
C MET A 9 -39.75 19.40 51.21
N ALA A 10 -40.01 18.09 51.16
CA ALA A 10 -39.44 16.95 51.87
C ALA A 10 -39.58 15.63 51.07
N HIS A 11 -38.66 14.71 51.36
CA HIS A 11 -38.67 13.29 51.02
C HIS A 11 -39.94 12.53 51.47
N ARG A 12 -40.46 11.65 50.60
CA ARG A 12 -41.09 10.40 51.02
C ARG A 12 -40.27 9.22 50.48
N LYS A 13 -39.70 8.44 51.42
CA LYS A 13 -39.13 7.12 51.19
C LYS A 13 -40.25 6.12 50.97
N LEU A 14 -40.18 5.35 49.89
CA LEU A 14 -40.82 4.04 49.79
C LEU A 14 -39.72 3.03 49.44
N SER A 15 -39.51 2.12 50.38
CA SER A 15 -38.59 0.98 50.34
C SER A 15 -39.18 -0.13 49.47
N GLN A 16 -38.47 -0.55 48.44
CA GLN A 16 -38.61 -1.88 47.82
C GLN A 16 -37.22 -2.38 47.35
N SER A 17 -37.11 -3.71 47.29
CA SER A 17 -35.95 -4.56 47.57
C SER A 17 -34.88 -4.68 46.47
N PRO A 18 -33.67 -5.20 46.80
CA PRO A 18 -32.50 -5.15 45.95
C PRO A 18 -32.31 -6.47 45.19
N PHE A 19 -33.10 -6.75 44.15
CA PHE A 19 -32.89 -7.95 43.33
C PHE A 19 -33.15 -7.77 41.83
N SER A 20 -33.04 -6.55 41.29
CA SER A 20 -33.29 -6.32 39.85
C SER A 20 -32.27 -5.43 39.13
N LEU A 21 -31.11 -5.13 39.74
CA LEU A 21 -30.06 -4.30 39.10
C LEU A 21 -28.83 -5.09 38.62
N ILE A 22 -28.70 -6.37 38.98
CA ILE A 22 -27.56 -7.20 38.55
C ILE A 22 -27.79 -7.83 37.17
N SER A 23 -29.04 -7.94 36.71
CA SER A 23 -29.35 -8.55 35.42
C SER A 23 -29.15 -7.61 34.22
N VAL A 24 -29.21 -6.28 34.42
CA VAL A 24 -29.04 -5.31 33.33
C VAL A 24 -27.55 -5.03 33.03
N PHE A 25 -26.66 -5.15 34.01
CA PHE A 25 -25.21 -4.99 33.79
C PHE A 25 -24.50 -6.22 33.20
N LEU A 26 -25.12 -7.41 33.28
CA LEU A 26 -24.61 -8.64 32.65
C LEU A 26 -25.08 -8.82 31.19
N LEU A 27 -26.10 -8.08 30.76
CA LEU A 27 -26.57 -8.09 29.37
C LEU A 27 -26.01 -6.94 28.52
N LEU A 28 -25.38 -5.94 29.15
CA LEU A 28 -24.67 -4.83 28.47
C LEU A 28 -23.15 -5.06 28.35
N SER A 29 -22.62 -6.14 28.92
CA SER A 29 -21.20 -6.52 28.81
C SER A 29 -20.93 -7.67 27.82
N LEU A 30 -21.98 -8.18 27.14
CA LEU A 30 -21.87 -9.25 26.13
C LEU A 30 -21.96 -8.76 24.68
N SER A 31 -22.03 -7.45 24.44
CA SER A 31 -22.08 -6.84 23.10
C SER A 31 -20.76 -6.19 22.65
N PHE A 32 -19.65 -6.42 23.38
CA PHE A 32 -18.29 -5.98 23.00
C PHE A 32 -17.36 -7.13 22.62
N PHE A 33 -17.90 -8.19 22.00
CA PHE A 33 -17.13 -9.10 21.15
C PHE A 33 -17.68 -9.08 19.72
N SER A 34 -17.77 -7.87 19.15
CA SER A 34 -17.79 -7.70 17.71
C SER A 34 -16.45 -8.22 17.18
N CYS A 35 -16.45 -9.42 16.62
CA CYS A 35 -15.32 -9.95 15.86
C CYS A 35 -14.96 -8.90 14.77
N PRO A 36 -13.82 -8.19 14.86
CA PRO A 36 -13.45 -7.21 13.84
C PRO A 36 -12.84 -7.98 12.67
N CYS A 37 -13.67 -8.66 11.87
CA CYS A 37 -13.17 -9.51 10.78
C CYS A 37 -14.16 -9.77 9.63
N LEU A 38 -15.14 -8.90 9.40
CA LEU A 38 -15.71 -8.76 8.06
C LEU A 38 -15.10 -7.53 7.40
N SER A 39 -14.05 -7.76 6.62
CA SER A 39 -13.60 -6.82 5.59
C SER A 39 -14.79 -6.43 4.72
N GLY A 40 -14.89 -5.16 4.36
CA GLY A 40 -15.94 -4.68 3.46
C GLY A 40 -15.85 -5.35 2.08
N PRO A 41 -16.82 -5.07 1.18
CA PRO A 41 -16.66 -5.51 -0.19
C PRO A 41 -15.35 -4.96 -0.76
N ALA A 42 -14.64 -5.77 -1.53
CA ALA A 42 -13.45 -5.32 -2.25
C ALA A 42 -13.87 -4.44 -3.42
N ARG A 43 -13.05 -3.46 -3.77
CA ARG A 43 -13.25 -2.74 -5.03
C ARG A 43 -13.17 -3.71 -6.22
N ALA A 44 -14.00 -3.47 -7.24
CA ALA A 44 -13.96 -4.22 -8.49
C ALA A 44 -12.53 -4.23 -9.08
N PRO A 45 -12.10 -5.33 -9.70
CA PRO A 45 -10.74 -5.45 -10.23
C PRO A 45 -10.51 -4.43 -11.34
N LEU A 46 -9.27 -3.93 -11.44
CA LEU A 46 -8.88 -2.98 -12.49
C LEU A 46 -9.11 -3.55 -13.89
N LEU A 47 -8.94 -4.88 -14.04
CA LEU A 47 -9.22 -5.63 -15.26
C LEU A 47 -10.23 -6.74 -14.96
N ALA A 48 -11.28 -6.81 -15.78
CA ALA A 48 -12.35 -7.77 -15.61
C ALA A 48 -11.82 -9.21 -15.60
N GLY A 49 -12.28 -10.03 -14.65
CA GLY A 49 -11.87 -11.42 -14.52
C GLY A 49 -10.45 -11.65 -13.98
N GLN A 50 -9.73 -10.59 -13.59
CA GLN A 50 -8.39 -10.69 -13.00
C GLN A 50 -8.41 -10.19 -11.55
N PRO A 51 -8.62 -11.09 -10.55
CA PRO A 51 -8.76 -10.69 -9.15
C PRO A 51 -7.43 -10.24 -8.50
N PHE A 52 -6.30 -10.62 -9.09
CA PHE A 52 -4.95 -10.26 -8.66
C PHE A 52 -4.09 -9.95 -9.90
N LEU A 53 -3.47 -8.78 -9.93
CA LEU A 53 -2.62 -8.31 -11.03
C LEU A 53 -1.15 -8.28 -10.64
N VAL A 54 -0.27 -8.60 -11.58
CA VAL A 54 1.15 -8.28 -11.47
C VAL A 54 1.47 -7.24 -12.54
N LEU A 55 1.95 -6.08 -12.11
CA LEU A 55 2.27 -4.97 -13.01
C LEU A 55 3.78 -4.75 -13.10
N TRP A 56 4.27 -4.51 -14.30
CA TRP A 56 5.69 -4.23 -14.57
C TRP A 56 5.96 -2.72 -14.51
N GLY A 57 6.58 -2.27 -13.42
CA GLY A 57 6.96 -0.87 -13.16
C GLY A 57 8.46 -0.59 -13.31
N VAL A 58 9.21 -1.52 -13.91
CA VAL A 58 10.67 -1.46 -13.98
C VAL A 58 11.13 -0.70 -15.25
N PRO A 59 11.97 0.35 -15.14
CA PRO A 59 12.39 1.18 -16.27
C PRO A 59 13.51 0.53 -17.09
N ASN A 60 13.20 -0.55 -17.80
CA ASN A 60 14.16 -1.33 -18.59
C ASN A 60 14.00 -1.15 -20.12
N LYS A 61 13.43 -0.03 -20.57
CA LYS A 61 13.16 0.20 -22.01
C LYS A 61 14.42 0.15 -22.88
N ASP A 62 15.55 0.55 -22.33
CA ASP A 62 16.84 0.57 -23.03
C ASP A 62 17.55 -0.79 -23.06
N CYS A 63 17.01 -1.82 -22.39
CA CYS A 63 17.59 -3.16 -22.43
C CYS A 63 17.27 -3.90 -23.74
N LEU A 64 18.31 -4.23 -24.51
CA LEU A 64 18.21 -5.08 -25.69
C LEU A 64 17.82 -6.52 -25.31
N GLY A 65 16.88 -7.10 -26.07
CA GLY A 65 16.44 -8.49 -25.86
C GLY A 65 15.65 -8.71 -24.56
N ARG A 66 15.14 -7.64 -23.94
CA ARG A 66 14.28 -7.73 -22.76
C ARG A 66 13.05 -8.61 -23.08
N PRO A 67 12.65 -9.51 -22.17
CA PRO A 67 11.44 -10.28 -22.34
C PRO A 67 10.22 -9.36 -22.30
N ASP A 68 9.19 -9.68 -23.09
CA ASP A 68 7.90 -8.99 -23.01
C ASP A 68 7.17 -9.43 -21.72
N PRO A 69 6.89 -8.51 -20.77
CA PRO A 69 6.17 -8.85 -19.55
C PRO A 69 4.79 -9.46 -19.83
N ALA A 70 4.11 -9.07 -20.92
CA ALA A 70 2.80 -9.60 -21.27
C ALA A 70 2.83 -11.11 -21.55
N GLY A 71 3.96 -11.64 -22.05
CA GLY A 71 4.15 -13.07 -22.24
C GLY A 71 4.06 -13.88 -20.94
N PHE A 72 4.18 -13.25 -19.78
CA PHE A 72 4.05 -13.89 -18.46
C PHE A 72 2.76 -13.47 -17.74
N GLY A 73 1.82 -12.84 -18.44
CA GLY A 73 0.56 -12.36 -17.84
C GLY A 73 0.72 -11.11 -16.99
N MET A 74 1.83 -10.37 -17.12
CA MET A 74 2.01 -9.08 -16.45
C MET A 74 1.44 -7.92 -17.27
N GLU A 75 0.81 -6.98 -16.59
CA GLU A 75 0.37 -5.72 -17.20
C GLU A 75 1.54 -4.72 -17.25
N TRP A 76 1.76 -4.07 -18.38
CA TRP A 76 2.89 -3.17 -18.60
C TRP A 76 2.47 -1.95 -19.43
N GLU A 77 3.42 -1.09 -19.79
CA GLU A 77 3.28 0.11 -20.65
C GLU A 77 1.98 0.91 -20.54
N GLY A 78 2.05 2.06 -19.85
CA GLY A 78 0.90 2.95 -19.65
C GLY A 78 -0.02 2.52 -18.50
N ARG A 79 0.07 1.26 -18.05
CA ARG A 79 -0.66 0.74 -16.89
C ARG A 79 -0.14 1.23 -15.55
N VAL A 80 1.15 1.49 -15.42
CA VAL A 80 1.77 2.07 -14.20
C VAL A 80 2.50 3.34 -14.58
N ALA A 81 2.26 4.41 -13.82
CA ALA A 81 3.02 5.64 -13.87
C ALA A 81 3.54 5.94 -12.47
N VAL A 82 4.87 6.04 -12.33
CA VAL A 82 5.52 6.39 -11.07
C VAL A 82 6.14 7.76 -11.23
N PHE A 83 5.79 8.68 -10.33
CA PHE A 83 6.31 10.04 -10.30
C PHE A 83 7.25 10.19 -9.10
N TYR A 84 8.51 10.43 -9.39
CA TYR A 84 9.58 10.78 -8.46
C TYR A 84 9.57 12.27 -8.09
N GLU A 85 10.49 12.65 -7.20
CA GLU A 85 10.65 13.99 -6.63
C GLU A 85 10.73 15.12 -7.67
N ASP A 86 11.25 14.85 -8.86
CA ASP A 86 11.54 15.83 -9.92
C ASP A 86 10.62 15.71 -11.15
N SER A 87 9.63 14.80 -11.11
CA SER A 87 8.86 14.40 -12.29
C SER A 87 7.40 14.85 -12.32
N LEU A 88 6.91 15.45 -11.23
CA LEU A 88 5.53 15.92 -11.15
C LEU A 88 5.40 17.15 -10.23
N GLY A 89 5.04 18.28 -10.82
CA GLY A 89 4.81 19.50 -10.05
C GLY A 89 6.11 20.11 -9.53
N LEU A 90 5.96 20.97 -8.52
CA LEU A 90 7.07 21.56 -7.79
C LEU A 90 7.18 20.90 -6.41
N TYR A 91 7.35 19.59 -6.33
CA TYR A 91 7.50 18.90 -5.05
C TYR A 91 8.79 19.40 -4.35
N PRO A 92 8.75 19.89 -3.10
CA PRO A 92 9.93 20.39 -2.42
C PRO A 92 10.81 19.27 -1.90
N TYR A 93 12.11 19.37 -2.14
CA TYR A 93 13.11 18.45 -1.60
C TYR A 93 14.48 19.11 -1.53
N PHE A 94 15.43 18.47 -0.83
CA PHE A 94 16.84 18.81 -0.90
C PHE A 94 17.59 17.83 -1.81
N SER A 95 18.38 18.35 -2.75
CA SER A 95 19.22 17.54 -3.63
C SER A 95 20.35 16.84 -2.86
N ALA A 96 21.09 15.94 -3.52
CA ALA A 96 22.18 15.19 -2.89
C ALA A 96 23.35 16.07 -2.40
N ASP A 97 23.62 17.18 -3.08
CA ASP A 97 24.55 18.25 -2.67
C ASP A 97 23.93 19.23 -1.66
N GLY A 98 22.67 18.99 -1.30
CA GLY A 98 21.99 19.68 -0.22
C GLY A 98 21.37 21.02 -0.61
N GLN A 99 21.17 21.28 -1.89
CA GLN A 99 20.51 22.50 -2.35
C GLN A 99 18.98 22.34 -2.30
N PRO A 100 18.25 23.39 -1.92
CA PRO A 100 16.79 23.35 -1.91
C PRO A 100 16.25 23.39 -3.33
N ALA A 101 15.51 22.35 -3.73
CA ALA A 101 14.68 22.33 -4.93
C ALA A 101 13.25 22.76 -4.57
N ASN A 102 12.64 23.61 -5.39
CA ASN A 102 11.26 24.08 -5.21
C ASN A 102 10.98 24.70 -3.82
N GLY A 103 11.99 25.36 -3.22
CA GLY A 103 11.91 25.93 -1.88
C GLY A 103 12.39 25.00 -0.75
N GLY A 104 12.65 23.73 -1.04
CA GLY A 104 13.21 22.73 -0.11
C GLY A 104 12.24 22.21 0.95
N LEU A 105 11.33 23.06 1.43
CA LEU A 105 10.37 22.75 2.50
C LEU A 105 8.92 22.90 2.01
N PRO A 106 7.98 22.05 2.47
CA PRO A 106 6.56 22.18 2.15
C PRO A 106 5.98 23.58 2.37
N GLN A 107 6.25 24.18 3.54
CA GLN A 107 5.76 25.50 3.93
C GLN A 107 6.45 26.67 3.22
N HIS A 108 7.47 26.37 2.40
CA HIS A 108 8.21 27.37 1.62
C HIS A 108 8.02 27.19 0.12
N THR A 109 7.04 26.38 -0.29
CA THR A 109 6.66 26.16 -1.69
C THR A 109 5.32 26.80 -1.98
N SER A 110 5.20 27.46 -3.15
CA SER A 110 3.91 27.94 -3.62
C SER A 110 3.04 26.78 -4.11
N LEU A 111 1.93 26.53 -3.42
CA LEU A 111 0.97 25.48 -3.78
C LEU A 111 0.34 25.72 -5.17
N ASP A 112 0.01 26.98 -5.50
CA ASP A 112 -0.62 27.30 -6.78
C ASP A 112 0.32 27.01 -7.96
N LEU A 113 1.59 27.42 -7.86
CA LEU A 113 2.60 27.12 -8.86
C LEU A 113 2.89 25.61 -8.94
N HIS A 114 2.88 24.92 -7.80
CA HIS A 114 3.01 23.47 -7.75
C HIS A 114 1.90 22.80 -8.57
N LEU A 115 0.63 23.13 -8.31
CA LEU A 115 -0.52 22.53 -8.97
C LEU A 115 -0.58 22.89 -10.47
N GLN A 116 -0.23 24.12 -10.86
CA GLN A 116 -0.13 24.50 -12.26
C GLN A 116 0.90 23.63 -13.00
N LYS A 117 2.05 23.36 -12.37
CA LYS A 117 3.06 22.47 -12.94
C LYS A 117 2.61 21.01 -12.95
N VAL A 118 1.87 20.54 -11.92
CA VAL A 118 1.26 19.19 -11.90
C VAL A 118 0.38 18.99 -13.13
N GLU A 119 -0.47 19.95 -13.48
CA GLU A 119 -1.36 19.84 -14.66
C GLU A 119 -0.56 19.72 -15.98
N GLY A 120 0.49 20.53 -16.14
CA GLY A 120 1.38 20.48 -17.31
C GLY A 120 2.15 19.16 -17.42
N ASP A 121 2.84 18.75 -16.35
CA ASP A 121 3.65 17.54 -16.31
C ASP A 121 2.80 16.27 -16.52
N LEU A 122 1.60 16.24 -15.93
CA LEU A 122 0.67 15.13 -16.09
C LEU A 122 0.14 15.05 -17.52
N THR A 123 -0.14 16.19 -18.15
CA THR A 123 -0.63 16.23 -19.54
C THR A 123 0.44 15.74 -20.52
N ALA A 124 1.71 16.09 -20.28
CA ALA A 124 2.83 15.61 -21.08
C ALA A 124 3.07 14.10 -20.89
N THR A 125 3.04 13.63 -19.63
CA THR A 125 3.41 12.24 -19.30
C THR A 125 2.29 11.24 -19.59
N LEU A 126 1.03 11.61 -19.32
CA LEU A 126 -0.14 10.76 -19.46
C LEU A 126 -1.20 11.48 -20.31
N PRO A 127 -1.02 11.61 -21.63
CA PRO A 127 -1.93 12.41 -22.47
C PRO A 127 -3.35 11.83 -22.56
N GLN A 128 -3.52 10.52 -22.37
CA GLN A 128 -4.81 9.85 -22.45
C GLN A 128 -5.56 9.89 -21.11
N ALA A 129 -6.61 10.70 -21.02
CA ALA A 129 -7.37 10.88 -19.77
C ALA A 129 -8.20 9.65 -19.35
N GLY A 130 -8.64 8.83 -20.31
CA GLY A 130 -9.56 7.71 -20.07
C GLY A 130 -8.89 6.36 -19.76
N ALA A 131 -7.57 6.25 -19.84
CA ALA A 131 -6.89 4.97 -19.68
C ALA A 131 -6.83 4.52 -18.20
N PRO A 132 -7.40 3.35 -17.84
CA PRO A 132 -7.30 2.84 -16.48
C PRO A 132 -5.88 2.35 -16.20
N GLY A 133 -5.41 2.63 -14.98
CA GLY A 133 -4.05 2.30 -14.55
C GLY A 133 -3.77 2.78 -13.14
N LEU A 134 -2.52 2.63 -12.72
CA LEU A 134 -1.99 3.05 -11.43
C LEU A 134 -1.16 4.32 -11.61
N GLY A 135 -1.32 5.25 -10.68
CA GLY A 135 -0.56 6.49 -10.58
C GLY A 135 0.05 6.59 -9.18
N VAL A 136 1.37 6.44 -9.10
CA VAL A 136 2.11 6.33 -7.85
C VAL A 136 2.96 7.58 -7.66
N LEU A 137 2.74 8.31 -6.58
CA LEU A 137 3.64 9.39 -6.17
C LEU A 137 4.72 8.79 -5.26
N TRP A 138 5.91 8.54 -5.80
CA TRP A 138 7.06 8.11 -5.03
C TRP A 138 7.73 9.32 -4.38
N TRP A 139 7.10 9.83 -3.32
CA TRP A 139 7.53 11.02 -2.60
C TRP A 139 7.97 10.63 -1.20
N ASN A 140 9.25 10.28 -1.09
CA ASN A 140 9.87 9.75 0.12
C ASN A 140 10.96 10.69 0.68
N GLU A 141 11.03 11.92 0.18
CA GLU A 141 12.06 12.87 0.61
C GLU A 141 11.79 13.38 2.02
N TRP A 142 10.51 13.54 2.38
CA TRP A 142 10.05 13.83 3.73
C TRP A 142 8.75 13.09 4.04
N ALA A 143 8.49 12.85 5.32
CA ALA A 143 7.21 12.32 5.80
C ALA A 143 6.29 13.48 6.21
N PRO A 144 4.97 13.41 5.96
CA PRO A 144 4.05 14.50 6.31
C PRO A 144 3.84 14.66 7.82
N GLN A 145 4.25 13.68 8.63
CA GLN A 145 4.23 13.74 10.09
C GLN A 145 5.62 14.10 10.61
N TRP A 146 5.75 15.19 11.37
CA TRP A 146 6.99 15.74 11.90
C TRP A 146 7.84 14.66 12.58
N SER A 147 7.23 13.88 13.46
CA SER A 147 7.87 12.84 14.26
C SER A 147 8.51 11.69 13.44
N ARG A 148 8.12 11.52 12.18
CA ARG A 148 8.64 10.48 11.28
C ARG A 148 9.86 10.91 10.48
N ASN A 149 10.19 12.20 10.44
CA ASN A 149 11.35 12.72 9.73
C ASN A 149 12.64 12.52 10.54
N LYS A 150 13.21 11.32 10.46
CA LYS A 150 14.43 10.91 11.19
C LYS A 150 15.60 10.67 10.23
N GLY A 151 16.81 10.52 10.77
CA GLY A 151 18.01 10.23 9.98
C GLY A 151 18.24 11.30 8.91
N LYS A 152 18.32 10.90 7.64
CA LYS A 152 18.51 11.83 6.50
C LYS A 152 17.39 12.87 6.39
N GLN A 153 16.16 12.53 6.79
CA GLN A 153 15.02 13.44 6.75
C GLN A 153 15.02 14.45 7.91
N GLY A 154 15.91 14.27 8.92
CA GLY A 154 16.02 15.21 10.05
C GLY A 154 16.35 16.64 9.62
N ARG A 155 16.99 16.79 8.45
CA ARG A 155 17.26 18.09 7.84
C ARG A 155 15.99 18.92 7.60
N TYR A 156 14.88 18.31 7.19
CA TYR A 156 13.64 19.05 6.99
C TYR A 156 13.15 19.72 8.27
N LEU A 157 13.37 19.07 9.42
CA LEU A 157 13.06 19.64 10.73
C LEU A 157 14.00 20.80 11.08
N GLU A 158 15.30 20.65 10.81
CA GLU A 158 16.32 21.67 11.04
C GLU A 158 16.07 22.93 10.21
N GLU A 159 15.84 22.76 8.92
CA GLU A 159 15.59 23.86 7.97
C GLU A 159 14.24 24.53 8.26
N SER A 160 13.22 23.77 8.70
CA SER A 160 11.93 24.35 9.14
C SER A 160 12.09 25.26 10.35
N ARG A 161 12.90 24.86 11.34
CA ARG A 161 13.23 25.71 12.49
C ARG A 161 14.04 26.93 12.07
N ALA A 162 15.01 26.76 11.17
CA ALA A 162 15.85 27.84 10.68
C ALA A 162 15.03 28.90 9.93
N LEU A 163 14.07 28.45 9.11
CA LEU A 163 13.13 29.32 8.41
C LEU A 163 12.36 30.21 9.40
N LEU A 164 11.76 29.62 10.44
CA LEU A 164 11.01 30.39 11.44
C LEU A 164 11.88 31.33 12.27
N ARG A 165 13.10 30.93 12.63
CA ARG A 165 14.06 31.84 13.30
C ARG A 165 14.40 33.06 12.45
N GLY A 166 14.46 32.89 11.13
CA GLY A 166 14.68 34.00 10.19
C GLY A 166 13.55 35.03 10.23
N PHE A 167 12.29 34.57 10.33
CA PHE A 167 11.12 35.45 10.40
C PHE A 167 10.85 36.00 11.81
N PHE A 168 11.16 35.22 12.84
CA PHE A 168 10.87 35.55 14.24
C PHE A 168 12.12 35.36 15.13
N PRO A 169 13.10 36.31 15.07
CA PRO A 169 14.36 36.18 15.81
C PRO A 169 14.21 36.16 17.34
N ASP A 170 13.12 36.75 17.86
CA ASP A 170 12.86 36.90 19.29
C ASP A 170 12.13 35.69 19.91
N TRP A 171 11.68 34.72 19.10
CA TRP A 171 10.99 33.54 19.61
C TRP A 171 11.93 32.62 20.38
N SER A 172 11.41 32.04 21.46
CA SER A 172 12.08 30.99 22.21
C SER A 172 12.25 29.71 21.38
N ALA A 173 13.17 28.84 21.81
CA ALA A 173 13.38 27.56 21.14
C ALA A 173 12.12 26.66 21.14
N GLU A 174 11.30 26.73 22.19
CA GLU A 174 10.06 25.98 22.31
C GLU A 174 8.98 26.50 21.35
N GLU A 175 8.86 27.83 21.21
CA GLU A 175 7.96 28.46 20.23
C GLU A 175 8.37 28.09 18.80
N VAL A 176 9.66 28.17 18.48
CA VAL A 176 10.19 27.79 17.16
C VAL A 176 9.91 26.32 16.86
N GLU A 177 10.14 25.40 17.81
CA GLU A 177 9.87 23.96 17.59
C GLU A 177 8.38 23.71 17.33
N LYS A 178 7.52 24.27 18.20
CA LYS A 178 6.07 24.09 18.09
C LYS A 178 5.51 24.60 16.78
N TRP A 179 5.87 25.82 16.39
CA TRP A 179 5.35 26.40 15.16
C TRP A 179 6.00 25.82 13.90
N ALA A 180 7.27 25.39 13.96
CA ALA A 180 7.90 24.70 12.83
C ALA A 180 7.19 23.39 12.54
N GLN A 181 6.79 22.65 13.58
CA GLN A 181 5.97 21.46 13.44
C GLN A 181 4.62 21.78 12.79
N VAL A 182 3.89 22.76 13.33
CA VAL A 182 2.56 23.13 12.82
C VAL A 182 2.61 23.53 11.35
N ASP A 183 3.53 24.42 10.98
CA ASP A 183 3.64 24.91 9.60
C ASP A 183 4.06 23.80 8.63
N PHE A 184 5.04 22.98 9.02
CA PHE A 184 5.51 21.87 8.21
C PHE A 184 4.40 20.85 7.95
N GLU A 185 3.72 20.37 8.99
CA GLU A 185 2.69 19.33 8.84
C GLU A 185 1.48 19.86 8.06
N ALA A 186 1.06 21.11 8.32
CA ALA A 186 -0.04 21.74 7.59
C ALA A 186 0.27 21.88 6.09
N ALA A 187 1.47 22.36 5.74
CA ALA A 187 1.87 22.51 4.35
C ALA A 187 2.12 21.16 3.65
N ALA A 188 2.73 20.21 4.34
CA ALA A 188 2.93 18.84 3.85
C ALA A 188 1.60 18.15 3.52
N GLN A 189 0.63 18.26 4.43
CA GLN A 189 -0.73 17.75 4.20
C GLN A 189 -1.40 18.46 3.02
N SER A 190 -1.28 19.79 2.92
CA SER A 190 -1.88 20.58 1.83
C SER A 190 -1.36 20.17 0.45
N ILE A 191 -0.03 20.08 0.29
CA ILE A 191 0.60 19.63 -0.96
C ILE A 191 0.09 18.23 -1.36
N LEU A 192 0.13 17.26 -0.44
CA LEU A 192 -0.30 15.89 -0.75
C LEU A 192 -1.79 15.81 -1.08
N MET A 193 -2.64 16.51 -0.33
CA MET A 193 -4.09 16.45 -0.51
C MET A 193 -4.55 17.12 -1.81
N GLU A 194 -4.07 18.33 -2.10
CA GLU A 194 -4.48 19.06 -3.28
C GLU A 194 -3.86 18.45 -4.55
N THR A 195 -2.64 17.91 -4.49
CA THR A 195 -2.08 17.18 -5.63
C THR A 195 -2.87 15.91 -5.95
N LEU A 196 -3.20 15.08 -4.95
CA LEU A 196 -4.04 13.90 -5.20
C LEU A 196 -5.44 14.27 -5.69
N ARG A 197 -6.00 15.38 -5.20
CA ARG A 197 -7.29 15.89 -5.68
C ARG A 197 -7.20 16.24 -7.17
N GLU A 198 -6.15 16.94 -7.56
CA GLU A 198 -5.95 17.40 -8.93
C GLU A 198 -5.66 16.25 -9.90
N LEU A 199 -4.83 15.30 -9.49
CA LEU A 199 -4.58 14.07 -10.23
C LEU A 199 -5.84 13.27 -10.49
N LYS A 200 -6.72 13.13 -9.48
CA LYS A 200 -8.01 12.45 -9.62
C LYS A 200 -8.98 13.22 -10.53
N ARG A 201 -8.96 14.56 -10.48
CA ARG A 201 -9.76 15.41 -11.38
C ARG A 201 -9.33 15.22 -12.84
N LEU A 202 -8.02 15.24 -13.09
CA LEU A 202 -7.45 15.18 -14.43
C LEU A 202 -7.43 13.77 -15.02
N ARG A 203 -7.26 12.74 -14.20
CA ARG A 203 -7.15 11.32 -14.62
C ARG A 203 -8.02 10.41 -13.73
N PRO A 204 -9.36 10.49 -13.84
CA PRO A 204 -10.29 9.84 -12.91
C PRO A 204 -10.35 8.31 -13.03
N GLN A 205 -9.92 7.73 -14.17
CA GLN A 205 -9.88 6.26 -14.33
C GLN A 205 -8.60 5.63 -13.76
N ARG A 206 -7.63 6.43 -13.31
CA ARG A 206 -6.43 5.92 -12.65
C ARG A 206 -6.62 5.89 -11.14
N LEU A 207 -6.00 4.89 -10.52
CA LEU A 207 -5.92 4.77 -9.08
C LEU A 207 -4.64 5.49 -8.63
N TRP A 208 -4.83 6.55 -7.85
CA TRP A 208 -3.81 7.44 -7.32
C TRP A 208 -3.53 7.18 -5.84
N GLY A 209 -2.27 7.32 -5.45
CA GLY A 209 -1.83 7.22 -4.06
C GLY A 209 -0.35 7.55 -3.92
N VAL A 210 0.10 7.65 -2.67
CA VAL A 210 1.48 8.03 -2.33
C VAL A 210 2.22 6.78 -1.84
N ALA A 211 3.38 6.51 -2.44
CA ALA A 211 4.31 5.49 -2.01
C ALA A 211 5.44 6.13 -1.18
N PRO A 212 5.98 5.43 -0.17
CA PRO A 212 5.75 4.02 0.17
C PRO A 212 4.70 3.80 1.28
N TYR A 213 3.55 4.48 1.25
CA TYR A 213 2.58 4.48 2.35
C TYR A 213 1.44 3.45 2.21
N PRO A 214 0.93 2.92 3.34
CA PRO A 214 1.41 3.13 4.71
C PRO A 214 2.71 2.36 5.00
N SER A 215 3.46 2.79 6.01
CA SER A 215 4.61 2.05 6.53
C SER A 215 4.25 1.39 7.86
N CYS A 216 4.70 0.15 8.05
CA CYS A 216 4.58 -0.60 9.30
C CYS A 216 5.80 -0.40 10.21
N TYR A 217 6.91 0.18 9.70
CA TYR A 217 8.18 0.38 10.41
C TYR A 217 8.71 -0.89 11.12
N ASN A 218 8.44 -2.06 10.53
CA ASN A 218 8.85 -3.37 11.03
C ASN A 218 10.05 -3.93 10.25
N SER A 219 10.76 -3.11 9.47
CA SER A 219 11.73 -3.57 8.48
C SER A 219 13.20 -3.57 8.96
N ASP A 220 13.46 -3.49 10.27
CA ASP A 220 14.83 -3.48 10.82
C ASP A 220 15.51 -4.86 10.66
N PRO A 221 16.57 -4.98 9.84
CA PRO A 221 17.20 -6.28 9.56
C PRO A 221 17.85 -6.93 10.78
N ALA A 222 18.31 -6.14 11.75
CA ALA A 222 18.88 -6.66 12.99
C ALA A 222 17.78 -7.30 13.86
N GLN A 223 16.58 -6.69 13.85
CA GLN A 223 15.43 -7.24 14.57
C GLN A 223 14.85 -8.48 13.90
N MET A 224 14.77 -8.51 12.56
CA MET A 224 14.19 -9.65 11.82
C MET A 224 14.89 -10.99 12.09
N GLN A 225 16.16 -10.96 12.52
CA GLN A 225 16.94 -12.15 12.85
C GLN A 225 16.67 -12.68 14.26
N LEU A 226 16.01 -11.91 15.12
CA LEU A 226 15.74 -12.30 16.50
C LEU A 226 14.61 -13.33 16.57
N ALA A 227 14.76 -14.32 17.44
CA ALA A 227 13.75 -15.38 17.63
C ALA A 227 12.39 -14.86 18.15
N ASN A 228 12.38 -13.71 18.83
CA ASN A 228 11.17 -13.06 19.36
C ASN A 228 10.57 -12.03 18.39
N TYR A 229 11.14 -11.84 17.20
CA TYR A 229 10.58 -10.97 16.20
C TYR A 229 9.23 -11.51 15.73
N THR A 230 8.20 -10.66 15.76
CA THR A 230 6.82 -11.03 15.38
C THR A 230 6.37 -10.39 14.07
N GLY A 231 7.17 -9.46 13.53
CA GLY A 231 6.79 -8.63 12.39
C GLY A 231 5.67 -7.62 12.65
N ARG A 232 4.98 -7.67 13.79
CA ARG A 232 3.85 -6.77 14.08
C ARG A 232 4.29 -5.31 14.03
N CYS A 233 3.46 -4.48 13.40
CA CYS A 233 3.66 -3.03 13.42
C CYS A 233 3.61 -2.54 14.87
N PRO A 234 4.54 -1.67 15.31
CA PRO A 234 4.45 -1.06 16.62
C PRO A 234 3.12 -0.30 16.77
N ALA A 235 2.49 -0.38 17.95
CA ALA A 235 1.19 0.27 18.18
C ALA A 235 1.23 1.78 17.95
N ALA A 236 2.34 2.44 18.30
CA ALA A 236 2.56 3.85 18.02
C ALA A 236 2.57 4.16 16.52
N GLU A 237 3.12 3.27 15.69
CA GLU A 237 3.18 3.45 14.24
C GLU A 237 1.82 3.22 13.58
N MET A 238 1.02 2.29 14.11
CA MET A 238 -0.38 2.12 13.70
C MET A 238 -1.22 3.35 14.05
N ALA A 239 -1.02 3.94 15.23
CA ALA A 239 -1.70 5.18 15.64
C ALA A 239 -1.33 6.37 14.73
N LEU A 240 -0.04 6.51 14.37
CA LEU A 240 0.38 7.51 13.39
C LEU A 240 -0.24 7.26 12.00
N ASN A 241 -0.44 6.01 11.60
CA ASN A 241 -1.17 5.71 10.37
C ASN A 241 -2.67 6.06 10.50
N ASP A 242 -3.27 5.91 11.68
CA ASP A 242 -4.66 6.33 11.93
C ASP A 242 -4.83 7.86 11.86
N GLU A 243 -3.82 8.63 12.25
CA GLU A 243 -3.85 10.11 12.10
C GLU A 243 -3.83 10.55 10.62
N MET A 244 -3.33 9.71 9.72
CA MET A 244 -3.27 9.97 8.28
C MET A 244 -4.56 9.61 7.51
N MET A 245 -5.71 9.46 8.19
CA MET A 245 -7.00 9.21 7.52
C MET A 245 -7.31 10.19 6.38
N TRP A 246 -6.82 11.43 6.46
CA TRP A 246 -6.96 12.43 5.40
C TRP A 246 -6.27 11.99 4.08
N LEU A 247 -5.13 11.31 4.16
CA LEU A 247 -4.37 10.82 3.01
C LEU A 247 -5.06 9.60 2.39
N TRP A 248 -5.50 8.67 3.24
CA TRP A 248 -6.15 7.44 2.80
C TRP A 248 -7.46 7.75 2.08
N LYS A 249 -8.32 8.60 2.67
CA LYS A 249 -9.59 9.02 2.06
C LYS A 249 -9.40 9.80 0.76
N ARG A 250 -8.28 10.52 0.63
CA ARG A 250 -7.96 11.25 -0.60
C ARG A 250 -7.46 10.33 -1.70
N SER A 251 -6.75 9.26 -1.34
CA SER A 251 -6.23 8.25 -2.26
C SER A 251 -7.35 7.43 -2.94
N SER A 252 -6.97 6.61 -3.90
CA SER A 252 -7.86 5.64 -4.58
C SER A 252 -7.23 4.25 -4.71
N ALA A 253 -5.96 4.12 -4.30
CA ALA A 253 -5.26 2.87 -4.02
C ALA A 253 -4.15 3.15 -2.98
N LEU A 254 -3.64 2.09 -2.34
CA LEU A 254 -2.51 2.16 -1.43
C LEU A 254 -1.29 1.44 -2.00
N TYR A 255 -0.10 1.96 -1.71
CA TYR A 255 1.15 1.60 -2.36
C TYR A 255 2.28 1.39 -1.32
N PRO A 256 2.13 0.41 -0.41
CA PRO A 256 3.20 0.08 0.53
C PRO A 256 4.41 -0.51 -0.23
N ILE A 257 5.61 -0.38 0.33
CA ILE A 257 6.81 -1.02 -0.23
C ILE A 257 7.08 -2.37 0.44
N LEU A 258 7.47 -3.36 -0.36
CA LEU A 258 8.05 -4.62 0.09
C LEU A 258 9.49 -4.70 -0.42
N SER A 259 10.43 -4.37 0.46
CA SER A 259 11.87 -4.38 0.18
C SER A 259 12.55 -5.34 1.14
N LEU A 260 13.26 -6.33 0.60
CA LEU A 260 13.85 -7.39 1.40
C LEU A 260 15.34 -7.16 1.65
N GLU A 261 15.81 -7.70 2.77
CA GLU A 261 17.23 -7.98 3.00
C GLU A 261 17.51 -9.47 2.85
N ASN A 262 18.74 -9.82 2.48
CA ASN A 262 19.16 -11.21 2.38
C ASN A 262 19.42 -11.75 3.80
N LEU A 263 18.39 -12.34 4.40
CA LEU A 263 18.46 -12.95 5.72
C LEU A 263 18.94 -14.41 5.61
N PRO A 264 19.57 -14.96 6.66
CA PRO A 264 19.95 -16.37 6.68
C PRO A 264 18.75 -17.30 6.46
N ASP A 265 19.01 -18.42 5.78
CA ASP A 265 18.03 -19.47 5.54
C ASP A 265 17.42 -19.98 6.87
N GLY A 266 16.13 -20.33 6.81
CA GLY A 266 15.38 -20.85 7.96
C GLY A 266 14.83 -19.80 8.92
N THR A 267 15.12 -18.52 8.70
CA THR A 267 14.49 -17.42 9.44
C THR A 267 13.05 -17.17 8.94
N LYS A 268 12.13 -16.84 9.86
CA LYS A 268 10.76 -16.40 9.50
C LYS A 268 10.66 -14.88 9.31
N GLY A 269 11.78 -14.16 9.45
CA GLY A 269 11.84 -12.70 9.47
C GLY A 269 11.20 -12.06 8.23
N THR A 270 11.60 -12.52 7.05
CA THR A 270 11.07 -12.03 5.76
C THR A 270 9.55 -12.18 5.66
N TRP A 271 9.02 -13.36 5.99
CA TRP A 271 7.59 -13.63 5.95
C TRP A 271 6.83 -12.79 6.98
N LEU A 272 7.33 -12.68 8.21
CA LEU A 272 6.71 -11.88 9.27
C LEU A 272 6.70 -10.38 8.91
N TYR A 273 7.78 -9.87 8.35
CA TYR A 273 7.89 -8.48 7.87
C TYR A 273 6.82 -8.18 6.81
N THR A 274 6.85 -8.94 5.71
CA THR A 274 5.98 -8.73 4.54
C THR A 274 4.51 -8.90 4.90
N SER A 275 4.16 -9.98 5.62
CA SER A 275 2.78 -10.27 6.04
C SER A 275 2.19 -9.13 6.86
N ASN A 276 2.94 -8.56 7.81
CA ASN A 276 2.45 -7.48 8.66
C ASN A 276 2.42 -6.12 7.94
N GLN A 277 3.36 -5.85 7.02
CA GLN A 277 3.33 -4.66 6.17
C GLN A 277 2.10 -4.67 5.24
N ILE A 278 1.76 -5.83 4.67
CA ILE A 278 0.53 -6.01 3.86
C ILE A 278 -0.72 -5.91 4.74
N ARG A 279 -0.69 -6.51 5.95
CA ARG A 279 -1.79 -6.45 6.92
C ARG A 279 -2.15 -5.02 7.29
N GLU A 280 -1.15 -4.18 7.54
CA GLU A 280 -1.37 -2.78 7.88
C GLU A 280 -1.95 -1.98 6.71
N ALA A 281 -1.46 -2.23 5.49
CA ALA A 281 -2.02 -1.62 4.29
C ALA A 281 -3.49 -2.01 4.08
N LEU A 282 -3.85 -3.29 4.25
CA LEU A 282 -5.23 -3.75 4.17
C LEU A 282 -6.10 -3.19 5.30
N ARG A 283 -5.55 -3.03 6.52
CA ARG A 283 -6.26 -2.43 7.65
C ARG A 283 -6.68 -0.99 7.36
N VAL A 284 -5.74 -0.13 6.96
CA VAL A 284 -6.06 1.28 6.67
C VAL A 284 -6.86 1.42 5.38
N ALA A 285 -6.71 0.50 4.40
CA ALA A 285 -7.56 0.44 3.22
C ALA A 285 -9.04 0.22 3.56
N ALA A 286 -9.31 -0.68 4.50
CA ALA A 286 -10.67 -0.94 4.98
C ALA A 286 -11.24 0.22 5.80
N LEU A 287 -10.41 0.90 6.61
CA LEU A 287 -10.83 2.08 7.38
C LEU A 287 -11.14 3.29 6.49
N ALA A 288 -10.41 3.44 5.38
CA ALA A 288 -10.54 4.56 4.46
C ALA A 288 -11.60 4.36 3.39
N GLY A 289 -11.92 3.11 3.05
CA GLY A 289 -12.98 2.75 2.14
C GLY A 289 -14.32 3.33 2.59
N SER A 290 -15.09 3.87 1.64
CA SER A 290 -16.46 4.34 1.90
C SER A 290 -17.48 3.26 1.53
N THR A 291 -17.48 2.84 0.27
CA THR A 291 -18.35 1.78 -0.28
C THR A 291 -17.62 0.44 -0.34
N SER A 292 -16.33 0.47 -0.62
CA SER A 292 -15.45 -0.69 -0.75
C SER A 292 -14.08 -0.38 -0.18
N ASP A 293 -13.35 -1.40 0.25
CA ASP A 293 -11.96 -1.29 0.66
C ASP A 293 -11.11 -0.70 -0.48
N LEU A 294 -10.15 0.18 -0.15
CA LEU A 294 -9.19 0.67 -1.15
C LEU A 294 -8.35 -0.50 -1.71
N PRO A 295 -8.15 -0.60 -3.03
CA PRO A 295 -7.28 -1.63 -3.58
C PRO A 295 -5.82 -1.36 -3.17
N VAL A 296 -5.15 -2.39 -2.68
CA VAL A 296 -3.73 -2.35 -2.28
C VAL A 296 -2.87 -2.96 -3.38
N PHE A 297 -1.82 -2.23 -3.77
CA PHE A 297 -0.81 -2.64 -4.75
C PHE A 297 0.59 -2.44 -4.18
N PRO A 298 1.14 -3.42 -3.44
CA PRO A 298 2.49 -3.30 -2.91
C PRO A 298 3.53 -3.15 -4.03
N LEU A 299 4.49 -2.24 -3.84
CA LEU A 299 5.68 -2.14 -4.69
C LEU A 299 6.69 -3.19 -4.21
N VAL A 300 6.89 -4.21 -5.03
CA VAL A 300 7.84 -5.30 -4.75
C VAL A 300 9.15 -4.97 -5.43
N LYS A 301 10.20 -4.79 -4.62
CA LYS A 301 11.56 -4.67 -5.14
C LYS A 301 12.02 -6.06 -5.60
N SER A 302 12.53 -6.15 -6.82
CA SER A 302 12.94 -7.44 -7.43
C SER A 302 14.32 -7.92 -7.00
N VAL A 303 15.08 -7.06 -6.32
CA VAL A 303 16.41 -7.36 -5.77
C VAL A 303 16.48 -7.05 -4.27
N TYR A 304 17.35 -7.75 -3.54
CA TYR A 304 17.64 -7.41 -2.15
C TYR A 304 18.27 -6.02 -2.03
N THR A 305 17.96 -5.34 -0.94
CA THR A 305 18.36 -3.95 -0.69
C THR A 305 19.87 -3.78 -0.58
N SER A 306 20.55 -4.68 0.15
CA SER A 306 22.00 -4.63 0.38
C SER A 306 22.85 -5.16 -0.76
N SER A 307 22.45 -6.26 -1.41
CA SER A 307 23.28 -6.96 -2.42
C SER A 307 22.93 -6.62 -3.86
N SER A 308 21.74 -6.07 -4.13
CA SER A 308 21.18 -5.94 -5.48
C SER A 308 21.09 -7.26 -6.26
N THR A 309 21.08 -8.41 -5.57
CA THR A 309 20.84 -9.72 -6.19
C THR A 309 19.34 -10.00 -6.27
N PHE A 310 18.89 -10.61 -7.37
CA PHE A 310 17.48 -10.91 -7.60
C PHE A 310 16.88 -11.85 -6.55
N LEU A 311 15.61 -11.63 -6.22
CA LEU A 311 14.89 -12.45 -5.24
C LEU A 311 14.62 -13.86 -5.79
N PRO A 312 14.98 -14.93 -5.06
CA PRO A 312 14.61 -16.28 -5.45
C PRO A 312 13.09 -16.49 -5.34
N GLU A 313 12.58 -17.58 -5.92
CA GLU A 313 11.14 -17.91 -5.88
C GLU A 313 10.59 -17.94 -4.45
N ALA A 314 11.37 -18.46 -3.48
CA ALA A 314 10.97 -18.50 -2.07
C ALA A 314 10.62 -17.12 -1.50
N ASP A 315 11.31 -16.05 -1.95
CA ASP A 315 11.03 -14.69 -1.51
C ASP A 315 9.99 -13.97 -2.38
N LEU A 316 9.80 -14.41 -3.62
CA LEU A 316 8.61 -14.04 -4.39
C LEU A 316 7.33 -14.61 -3.74
N VAL A 317 7.41 -15.78 -3.10
CA VAL A 317 6.32 -16.32 -2.27
C VAL A 317 6.02 -15.42 -1.08
N ASN A 318 7.06 -14.94 -0.39
CA ASN A 318 6.89 -14.04 0.76
C ASN A 318 6.40 -12.63 0.36
N THR A 319 6.49 -12.23 -0.91
CA THR A 319 6.09 -10.89 -1.37
C THR A 319 4.84 -10.93 -2.23
N VAL A 320 4.96 -11.43 -3.47
CA VAL A 320 3.88 -11.53 -4.45
C VAL A 320 2.84 -12.57 -4.01
N GLY A 321 3.29 -13.74 -3.57
CA GLY A 321 2.41 -14.82 -3.09
C GLY A 321 1.62 -14.43 -1.86
N GLU A 322 2.29 -13.85 -0.87
CA GLU A 322 1.68 -13.34 0.36
C GLU A 322 0.66 -12.23 0.05
N SER A 323 0.99 -11.30 -0.85
CA SER A 323 0.06 -10.26 -1.29
C SER A 323 -1.21 -10.84 -1.91
N ALA A 324 -1.08 -11.84 -2.80
CA ALA A 324 -2.23 -12.52 -3.40
C ALA A 324 -3.07 -13.26 -2.36
N ALA A 325 -2.43 -14.00 -1.45
CA ALA A 325 -3.11 -14.77 -0.42
C ALA A 325 -3.86 -13.88 0.59
N MET A 326 -3.32 -12.70 0.93
CA MET A 326 -3.95 -11.75 1.85
C MET A 326 -5.07 -10.91 1.22
N GLY A 327 -5.27 -10.99 -0.10
CA GLY A 327 -6.34 -10.27 -0.79
C GLY A 327 -5.95 -8.90 -1.35
N ALA A 328 -4.67 -8.60 -1.53
CA ALA A 328 -4.25 -7.42 -2.29
C ALA A 328 -4.83 -7.45 -3.73
N ALA A 329 -5.00 -6.28 -4.36
CA ALA A 329 -5.52 -6.20 -5.73
C ALA A 329 -4.48 -6.54 -6.79
N GLY A 330 -3.20 -6.46 -6.40
CA GLY A 330 -2.09 -6.82 -7.24
C GLY A 330 -0.79 -6.40 -6.57
N VAL A 331 0.29 -6.44 -7.34
CA VAL A 331 1.61 -5.91 -6.98
C VAL A 331 2.21 -5.16 -8.16
N ILE A 332 3.13 -4.25 -7.89
CA ILE A 332 3.97 -3.60 -8.89
C ILE A 332 5.39 -4.13 -8.70
N ILE A 333 5.92 -4.86 -9.66
CA ILE A 333 7.36 -5.17 -9.69
C ILE A 333 8.07 -3.86 -10.04
N TRP A 334 8.91 -3.37 -9.13
CA TRP A 334 9.40 -2.00 -9.18
C TRP A 334 10.89 -1.90 -8.84
N GLU A 335 11.57 -1.01 -9.55
CA GLU A 335 12.93 -0.56 -9.25
C GLU A 335 13.02 0.94 -9.58
N LYS A 336 13.56 1.78 -8.68
CA LYS A 336 13.80 3.22 -8.99
C LYS A 336 14.72 3.37 -10.19
N SER A 337 15.76 2.55 -10.23
CA SER A 337 16.67 2.42 -11.35
C SER A 337 17.23 1.01 -11.32
N ILE A 338 17.31 0.35 -12.46
CA ILE A 338 18.22 -0.79 -12.58
C ILE A 338 19.58 -0.24 -13.00
N ALA A 339 20.65 -0.96 -12.67
CA ALA A 339 21.93 -0.80 -13.34
C ALA A 339 21.85 -1.25 -14.83
N THR A 340 20.87 -0.79 -15.61
CA THR A 340 20.72 -1.03 -17.06
C THR A 340 21.86 -0.45 -17.90
N LYS A 341 22.86 0.18 -17.26
CA LYS A 341 24.04 0.75 -17.91
C LYS A 341 24.95 -0.30 -18.56
N THR A 342 24.73 -1.60 -18.32
CA THR A 342 25.54 -2.67 -18.91
C THR A 342 24.70 -3.76 -19.56
N GLN A 343 25.20 -4.30 -20.68
CA GLN A 343 24.59 -5.45 -21.36
C GLN A 343 24.44 -6.67 -20.43
N LYS A 344 25.39 -6.83 -19.49
CA LYS A 344 25.36 -7.90 -18.49
C LYS A 344 24.12 -7.80 -17.59
N SER A 345 23.87 -6.62 -17.02
CA SER A 345 22.71 -6.41 -16.14
C SER A 345 21.37 -6.60 -16.87
N CYS A 346 21.28 -6.20 -18.14
CA CYS A 346 20.09 -6.48 -18.96
C CYS A 346 19.92 -7.98 -19.23
N SER A 347 21.01 -8.71 -19.46
CA SER A 347 20.98 -10.17 -19.63
C SER A 347 20.56 -10.90 -18.35
N GLU A 348 21.10 -10.48 -17.20
CA GLU A 348 20.75 -11.04 -15.89
C GLU A 348 19.27 -10.80 -15.56
N LEU A 349 18.76 -9.59 -15.79
CA LEU A 349 17.34 -9.29 -15.66
C LEU A 349 16.49 -10.15 -16.61
N SER A 350 16.90 -10.30 -17.87
CA SER A 350 16.18 -11.10 -18.87
C SER A 350 16.08 -12.57 -18.44
N SER A 351 17.19 -13.15 -17.98
CA SER A 351 17.23 -14.52 -17.43
C SER A 351 16.34 -14.63 -16.19
N TYR A 352 16.45 -13.70 -15.25
CA TYR A 352 15.62 -13.68 -14.04
C TYR A 352 14.11 -13.66 -14.35
N VAL A 353 13.68 -12.81 -15.29
CA VAL A 353 12.27 -12.74 -15.69
C VAL A 353 11.82 -14.04 -16.36
N ARG A 354 12.64 -14.64 -17.21
CA ARG A 354 12.28 -15.86 -17.94
C ARG A 354 12.26 -17.10 -17.05
N GLU A 355 13.18 -17.19 -16.10
CA GLU A 355 13.48 -18.43 -15.35
C GLU A 355 12.84 -18.44 -13.96
N VAL A 356 12.60 -17.29 -13.35
CA VAL A 356 12.14 -17.20 -11.94
C VAL A 356 10.84 -16.41 -11.84
N LEU A 357 10.88 -15.11 -12.13
CA LEU A 357 9.74 -14.23 -11.89
C LEU A 357 8.55 -14.57 -12.78
N GLY A 358 8.76 -14.71 -14.09
CA GLY A 358 7.71 -14.97 -15.07
C GLY A 358 6.91 -16.25 -14.79
N PRO A 359 7.56 -17.43 -14.64
CA PRO A 359 6.88 -18.67 -14.26
C PRO A 359 6.07 -18.53 -12.96
N TYR A 360 6.65 -17.87 -11.95
CA TYR A 360 5.99 -17.66 -10.67
C TYR A 360 4.75 -16.76 -10.80
N VAL A 361 4.84 -15.68 -11.59
CA VAL A 361 3.70 -14.79 -11.87
C VAL A 361 2.57 -15.53 -12.57
N VAL A 362 2.86 -16.35 -13.58
CA VAL A 362 1.83 -17.16 -14.27
C VAL A 362 1.15 -18.11 -13.28
N ASN A 363 1.93 -18.74 -12.39
CA ASN A 363 1.42 -19.62 -11.35
C ASN A 363 0.42 -18.88 -10.44
N VAL A 364 0.85 -17.83 -9.76
CA VAL A 364 0.03 -17.14 -8.74
C VAL A 364 -1.20 -16.44 -9.35
N THR A 365 -1.06 -15.80 -10.52
CA THR A 365 -2.18 -15.09 -11.17
C THR A 365 -3.23 -16.06 -11.71
N THR A 366 -2.80 -17.19 -12.29
CA THR A 366 -3.73 -18.22 -12.77
C THR A 366 -4.45 -18.89 -11.59
N ALA A 367 -3.74 -19.20 -10.51
CA ALA A 367 -4.33 -19.77 -9.30
C ALA A 367 -5.35 -18.81 -8.66
N ALA A 368 -5.01 -17.52 -8.54
CA ALA A 368 -5.93 -16.51 -8.02
C ALA A 368 -7.20 -16.38 -8.88
N ARG A 369 -7.07 -16.41 -10.21
CA ARG A 369 -8.20 -16.41 -11.14
C ARG A 369 -9.08 -17.65 -10.98
N LEU A 370 -8.47 -18.85 -10.99
CA LEU A 370 -9.21 -20.11 -10.83
C LEU A 370 -9.93 -20.17 -9.48
N CYS A 371 -9.29 -19.70 -8.41
CA CYS A 371 -9.94 -19.63 -7.10
C CYS A 371 -11.13 -18.66 -7.11
N GLY A 372 -10.97 -17.46 -7.69
CA GLY A 372 -12.04 -16.48 -7.81
C GLY A 372 -13.25 -17.00 -8.60
N VAL A 373 -13.03 -17.77 -9.67
CA VAL A 373 -14.13 -18.40 -10.43
C VAL A 373 -14.77 -19.53 -9.63
N SER A 374 -13.97 -20.46 -9.12
CA SER A 374 -14.47 -21.71 -8.54
C SER A 374 -15.06 -21.57 -7.14
N LEU A 375 -14.55 -20.66 -6.31
CA LEU A 375 -15.06 -20.40 -4.95
C LEU A 375 -15.99 -19.19 -4.92
N CYS A 376 -15.67 -18.16 -5.69
CA CYS A 376 -16.32 -16.84 -5.60
C CYS A 376 -17.14 -16.49 -6.84
N GLN A 377 -17.48 -17.48 -7.68
CA GLN A 377 -18.38 -17.33 -8.84
C GLN A 377 -17.94 -16.23 -9.83
N GLY A 378 -16.65 -15.89 -9.86
CA GLY A 378 -16.11 -14.78 -10.65
C GLY A 378 -16.51 -13.38 -10.15
N ARG A 379 -17.17 -13.29 -8.99
CA ARG A 379 -17.67 -12.06 -8.37
C ARG A 379 -16.90 -11.64 -7.12
N GLY A 380 -15.77 -12.29 -6.86
CA GLY A 380 -14.91 -11.98 -5.72
C GLY A 380 -13.50 -12.52 -5.91
N ARG A 381 -12.66 -12.23 -4.93
CA ARG A 381 -11.30 -12.77 -4.81
C ARG A 381 -11.22 -13.72 -3.61
N CYS A 382 -10.31 -14.68 -3.68
CA CYS A 382 -9.99 -15.54 -2.56
C CYS A 382 -9.04 -14.82 -1.59
N VAL A 383 -9.36 -14.87 -0.30
CA VAL A 383 -8.56 -14.29 0.79
C VAL A 383 -8.34 -15.35 1.86
N ARG A 384 -7.10 -15.46 2.34
CA ARG A 384 -6.70 -16.43 3.34
C ARG A 384 -7.52 -16.23 4.62
N LYS A 385 -8.08 -17.33 5.16
CA LYS A 385 -8.94 -17.26 6.37
C LYS A 385 -8.14 -16.93 7.62
N LYS A 386 -6.96 -17.51 7.76
CA LYS A 386 -6.08 -17.35 8.91
C LYS A 386 -4.82 -16.59 8.49
N PRO A 387 -4.68 -15.32 8.87
CA PRO A 387 -3.54 -14.50 8.47
C PRO A 387 -2.18 -15.03 8.91
N GLU A 388 -2.11 -15.96 9.86
CA GLU A 388 -0.85 -16.54 10.36
C GLU A 388 -0.51 -17.91 9.73
N ASP A 389 -1.41 -18.49 8.92
CA ASP A 389 -1.16 -19.77 8.27
C ASP A 389 -0.37 -19.54 6.96
N PRO A 390 0.75 -20.25 6.69
CA PRO A 390 1.56 -20.06 5.49
C PRO A 390 0.99 -20.82 4.28
N VAL A 391 -0.27 -20.53 3.95
CA VAL A 391 -0.98 -21.12 2.79
C VAL A 391 -1.15 -20.07 1.69
N TYR A 392 -0.96 -20.50 0.44
CA TYR A 392 -0.85 -19.63 -0.73
C TYR A 392 -1.73 -20.10 -1.89
N LEU A 393 -2.03 -19.16 -2.80
CA LEU A 393 -2.74 -19.45 -4.05
C LEU A 393 -1.73 -19.83 -5.13
N HIS A 394 -1.40 -21.12 -5.23
CA HIS A 394 -0.53 -21.67 -6.28
C HIS A 394 -1.23 -22.79 -7.06
N LEU A 395 -0.84 -22.94 -8.31
CA LEU A 395 -1.20 -24.06 -9.16
C LEU A 395 -0.51 -25.33 -8.65
N PRO A 396 -1.22 -26.45 -8.58
CA PRO A 396 -0.60 -27.72 -8.23
C PRO A 396 0.28 -28.24 -9.36
N SER A 397 1.59 -28.32 -9.12
CA SER A 397 2.60 -28.71 -10.12
C SER A 397 2.38 -30.11 -10.72
N ALA A 398 1.72 -31.02 -10.00
CA ALA A 398 1.37 -32.35 -10.50
C ALA A 398 0.25 -32.33 -11.56
N HIS A 399 -0.50 -31.22 -11.68
CA HIS A 399 -1.67 -31.12 -12.54
C HIS A 399 -1.62 -29.95 -13.52
N PHE A 400 -0.66 -29.05 -13.35
CA PHE A 400 -0.42 -27.93 -14.26
C PHE A 400 1.03 -27.94 -14.74
N LEU A 401 1.18 -27.80 -16.05
CA LEU A 401 2.46 -27.57 -16.71
C LEU A 401 2.54 -26.10 -17.11
N LEU A 402 3.69 -25.48 -16.82
CA LEU A 402 4.04 -24.16 -17.32
C LEU A 402 4.84 -24.36 -18.61
N LEU A 403 4.18 -24.22 -19.75
CA LEU A 403 4.79 -24.42 -21.05
C LEU A 403 5.35 -23.10 -21.58
N SER A 404 6.62 -23.12 -21.97
CA SER A 404 7.23 -21.99 -22.69
C SER A 404 6.80 -22.04 -24.16
N ASN A 405 6.25 -20.92 -24.65
CA ASN A 405 5.92 -20.71 -26.06
C ASN A 405 7.01 -19.89 -26.77
N GLY A 406 8.28 -20.05 -26.38
CA GLY A 406 9.39 -19.32 -26.97
C GLY A 406 9.30 -17.81 -26.70
N ALA A 407 9.17 -17.01 -27.77
CA ALA A 407 9.05 -15.56 -27.67
C ALA A 407 7.69 -15.08 -27.12
N GLU A 408 6.64 -15.91 -27.19
CA GLU A 408 5.28 -15.58 -26.75
C GLU A 408 5.07 -15.72 -25.23
N GLY A 409 6.10 -16.17 -24.49
CA GLY A 409 6.09 -16.23 -23.03
C GLY A 409 5.71 -17.61 -22.46
N ILE A 410 4.99 -17.63 -21.33
CA ILE A 410 4.65 -18.85 -20.58
C ILE A 410 3.15 -18.96 -20.39
N ARG A 411 2.61 -20.16 -20.64
CA ARG A 411 1.20 -20.48 -20.40
C ARG A 411 1.06 -21.65 -19.42
N ALA A 412 0.15 -21.52 -18.47
CA ALA A 412 -0.30 -22.63 -17.65
C ALA A 412 -1.32 -23.49 -18.42
N THR A 413 -1.05 -24.79 -18.51
CA THR A 413 -1.95 -25.80 -19.08
C THR A 413 -2.18 -26.91 -18.09
N GLY A 414 -3.45 -27.21 -17.81
CA GLY A 414 -3.82 -28.20 -16.82
C GLY A 414 -5.28 -28.04 -16.39
N GLU A 415 -5.71 -28.92 -15.51
CA GLU A 415 -7.05 -28.90 -14.92
C GLU A 415 -6.93 -28.92 -13.40
N LEU A 416 -7.79 -28.15 -12.72
CA LEU A 416 -7.82 -28.10 -11.28
C LEU A 416 -8.56 -29.33 -10.72
N PRO A 417 -7.90 -30.25 -9.99
CA PRO A 417 -8.59 -31.41 -9.45
C PRO A 417 -9.56 -31.02 -8.33
N PRO A 418 -10.68 -31.74 -8.15
CA PRO A 418 -11.63 -31.48 -7.07
C PRO A 418 -11.00 -31.44 -5.67
N ALA A 419 -9.99 -32.27 -5.39
CA ALA A 419 -9.30 -32.28 -4.09
C ALA A 419 -8.59 -30.94 -3.78
N TYR A 420 -8.04 -30.27 -4.79
CA TYR A 420 -7.43 -28.94 -4.60
C TYR A 420 -8.46 -27.85 -4.39
N LEU A 421 -9.65 -28.00 -4.99
CA LEU A 421 -10.77 -27.10 -4.70
C LEU A 421 -11.17 -27.18 -3.22
N ASP A 422 -11.17 -28.37 -2.62
CA ASP A 422 -11.49 -28.55 -1.21
C ASP A 422 -10.40 -27.99 -0.29
N ILE A 423 -9.12 -28.08 -0.69
CA ILE A 423 -8.03 -27.37 -0.01
C ILE A 423 -8.27 -25.86 -0.03
N TRP A 424 -8.57 -25.28 -1.20
CA TRP A 424 -8.86 -23.84 -1.28
C TRP A 424 -10.10 -23.46 -0.46
N LYS A 425 -11.17 -24.27 -0.47
CA LYS A 425 -12.36 -24.02 0.38
C LYS A 425 -12.02 -24.08 1.87
N ARG A 426 -11.09 -24.94 2.28
CA ARG A 426 -10.63 -25.03 3.67
C ARG A 426 -9.88 -23.76 4.07
N ASP A 427 -8.96 -23.30 3.22
CA ASP A 427 -7.95 -22.30 3.58
C ASP A 427 -8.32 -20.85 3.22
N PHE A 428 -9.20 -20.68 2.23
CA PHE A 428 -9.58 -19.37 1.67
C PHE A 428 -11.10 -19.13 1.79
N ARG A 429 -11.45 -17.86 1.92
CA ARG A 429 -12.84 -17.34 1.86
C ARG A 429 -12.97 -16.32 0.74
N CYS A 430 -14.19 -16.08 0.30
CA CYS A 430 -14.46 -15.04 -0.69
C CYS A 430 -14.55 -13.66 -0.05
N GLN A 431 -13.81 -12.71 -0.59
CA GLN A 431 -14.09 -11.29 -0.47
C GLN A 431 -14.77 -10.83 -1.76
N TRP A 432 -16.05 -10.49 -1.67
CA TRP A 432 -16.88 -10.13 -2.83
C TRP A 432 -16.53 -8.74 -3.34
N PHE A 433 -16.61 -8.56 -4.66
CA PHE A 433 -16.48 -7.24 -5.26
C PHE A 433 -17.74 -6.41 -5.03
N GLU A 434 -17.59 -5.09 -4.92
CA GLU A 434 -18.72 -4.17 -4.97
C GLU A 434 -19.52 -4.40 -6.26
N ALA A 435 -20.86 -4.34 -6.16
CA ALA A 435 -21.71 -4.48 -7.33
C ALA A 435 -21.43 -3.30 -8.27
N LEU A 436 -21.08 -3.60 -9.53
CA LEU A 436 -21.03 -2.60 -10.57
C LEU A 436 -22.46 -2.18 -10.93
N GLU A 437 -23.10 -1.37 -10.09
CA GLU A 437 -24.33 -0.68 -10.49
C GLU A 437 -23.98 0.30 -11.62
N GLY A 438 -24.43 0.00 -12.85
CA GLY A 438 -24.54 1.00 -13.91
C GLY A 438 -23.43 1.11 -14.97
N ARG A 439 -22.42 0.24 -15.04
CA ARG A 439 -21.58 0.12 -16.26
C ARG A 439 -22.09 -1.02 -17.12
N GLY A 440 -23.14 -0.71 -17.87
CA GLY A 440 -23.68 -1.59 -18.90
C GLY A 440 -22.59 -2.02 -19.88
N SER A 441 -22.66 -3.30 -20.23
CA SER A 441 -22.06 -3.89 -21.42
C SER A 441 -22.21 -2.96 -22.63
N LEU A 442 -21.07 -2.56 -23.19
CA LEU A 442 -20.94 -2.12 -24.58
C LEU A 442 -19.97 -3.06 -25.27
#